data_AF-A0A0G4HYC8-F1
#
_entry.id   AF-A0A0G4HYC8-F1
#
_cell.length_a   1.000
_cell.length_b   1.000
_cell.length_c   1.000
_cell.angle_alpha   90.00
_cell.angle_beta   90.00
_cell.angle_gamma   90.00
#
_symmetry.space_group_name_H-M   'P 1'
#
loop_
_entity.id
_entity.type
_entity.pdbx_description
1 polymer ?
#
loop_
_entity_poly.entity_id
_entity_poly.type
_entity_poly.pdbx_seq_one_letter_code
_entity_poly.pdbx_strand_id
1 'polypeptide(L)'
;MVTSLAVSFFLLCSAFFWRVGGIASGYMGGFSSLPRDIHGIVFARPSHTVRRLMSMTRGDVSTESEETGEKGLRLAHLSSGVDVSYRYKKAAGNHTNPPLVFVHGSFHGSWCWYEHWMDFFAEKEYDSYAIDLRGTSGSPSPSGASKVTVSEHVSDLRAFLHEVVEDTAQTEGAKNKSRSPGPVLLGHSFGGLYVMKVLESMEDVSSLSGVGMMCSVPPSGNGPVTLRYLFRTPILAWNIFRGFVFKTALSEKDNARSLFFDDDLPDPSLEKFMGRFKKDGQTTLDVRDLSGRLPSKESEVDKEGNRVAKFLRLSNGAASLPRLVIGAGSDAIVDEQGVRETAEFLKVSPVILPSMYHDIMLGSRWKEAAELVSSWLNAKVKPHVDMKLKIAAMNSA
;
A
#
# COMPACT_ATOMS: atom_id res chain seq x y z
N MET A 1 14.60 -31.95 -25.23
CA MET A 1 15.25 -31.06 -24.24
C MET A 1 14.29 -29.99 -23.70
N VAL A 2 13.59 -29.24 -24.56
CA VAL A 2 12.59 -28.22 -24.17
C VAL A 2 11.40 -28.77 -23.35
N THR A 3 10.94 -30.00 -23.66
CA THR A 3 9.86 -30.67 -22.93
C THR A 3 10.24 -31.13 -21.52
N SER A 4 11.50 -31.49 -21.28
CA SER A 4 11.98 -31.93 -19.95
C SER A 4 12.19 -30.74 -19.00
N LEU A 5 12.63 -29.59 -19.52
CA LEU A 5 12.71 -28.34 -18.73
C LEU A 5 11.32 -27.81 -18.36
N ALA A 6 10.33 -27.91 -19.24
CA ALA A 6 8.96 -27.49 -18.95
C ALA A 6 8.30 -28.33 -17.84
N VAL A 7 8.57 -29.65 -17.79
CA VAL A 7 8.06 -30.54 -16.73
C VAL A 7 8.76 -30.29 -15.39
N SER A 8 10.09 -30.12 -15.40
CA SER A 8 10.84 -29.74 -14.18
C SER A 8 10.45 -28.35 -13.67
N PHE A 9 10.17 -27.41 -14.57
CA PHE A 9 9.64 -26.08 -14.26
C PHE A 9 8.22 -26.14 -13.67
N PHE A 10 7.34 -26.98 -14.24
CA PHE A 10 6.01 -27.22 -13.68
C PHE A 10 6.08 -27.81 -12.27
N LEU A 11 7.02 -28.73 -12.00
CA LEU A 11 7.23 -29.32 -10.68
C LEU A 11 7.84 -28.34 -9.66
N LEU A 12 8.76 -27.47 -10.07
CA LEU A 12 9.34 -26.42 -9.21
C LEU A 12 8.34 -25.31 -8.88
N CYS A 13 7.58 -24.83 -9.88
CA CYS A 13 6.50 -23.88 -9.67
C CYS A 13 5.37 -24.49 -8.85
N SER A 14 4.93 -25.72 -9.15
CA SER A 14 3.88 -26.37 -8.36
C SER A 14 4.30 -26.61 -6.91
N ALA A 15 5.56 -26.99 -6.62
CA ALA A 15 6.05 -27.10 -5.24
C ALA A 15 6.12 -25.75 -4.50
N PHE A 16 6.46 -24.66 -5.21
CA PHE A 16 6.40 -23.30 -4.66
C PHE A 16 4.96 -22.85 -4.41
N PHE A 17 4.04 -23.08 -5.35
CA PHE A 17 2.62 -22.76 -5.21
C PHE A 17 1.89 -23.64 -4.21
N TRP A 18 2.26 -24.92 -4.04
CA TRP A 18 1.71 -25.78 -2.99
C TRP A 18 2.13 -25.33 -1.59
N ARG A 19 3.34 -24.78 -1.44
CA ARG A 19 3.79 -24.16 -0.18
C ARG A 19 3.12 -22.82 0.11
N VAL A 20 2.63 -22.11 -0.92
CA VAL A 20 1.95 -20.81 -0.81
C VAL A 20 0.41 -20.96 -0.75
N GLY A 21 -0.15 -22.07 -1.23
CA GLY A 21 -1.58 -22.31 -1.44
C GLY A 21 -2.14 -23.62 -0.85
N GLY A 22 -1.61 -24.09 0.28
CA GLY A 22 -2.19 -25.23 0.97
C GLY A 22 -3.50 -24.87 1.69
N ILE A 23 -4.65 -25.23 1.09
CA ILE A 23 -5.74 -26.04 1.67
C ILE A 23 -6.84 -26.17 0.59
N ALA A 24 -6.93 -27.36 0.02
CA ALA A 24 -8.17 -27.90 -0.53
C ALA A 24 -8.13 -29.42 -0.36
N SER A 25 -8.48 -29.90 0.84
CA SER A 25 -9.01 -31.27 1.01
C SER A 25 -9.64 -31.45 2.39
N GLY A 26 -10.89 -31.92 2.42
CA GLY A 26 -11.39 -32.76 3.51
C GLY A 26 -12.45 -32.17 4.45
N TYR A 27 -13.69 -32.02 3.95
CA TYR A 27 -14.90 -32.18 4.78
C TYR A 27 -15.15 -33.69 4.99
N MET A 28 -15.19 -34.18 6.23
CA MET A 28 -16.08 -35.27 6.71
C MET A 28 -15.86 -35.61 8.20
N GLY A 29 -16.95 -35.53 8.99
CA GLY A 29 -17.25 -36.24 10.27
C GLY A 29 -16.28 -36.07 11.46
N GLY A 30 -16.65 -35.83 12.71
CA GLY A 30 -17.88 -36.06 13.47
C GLY A 30 -17.50 -36.65 14.85
N PHE A 31 -18.13 -36.15 15.92
CA PHE A 31 -18.23 -36.64 17.32
C PHE A 31 -17.29 -36.16 18.45
N SER A 32 -17.96 -35.50 19.44
CA SER A 32 -17.89 -35.63 20.93
C SER A 32 -16.56 -35.39 21.67
N SER A 33 -16.45 -34.85 22.90
CA SER A 33 -17.27 -34.10 23.87
C SER A 33 -16.42 -33.99 25.17
N LEU A 34 -16.61 -32.91 25.96
CA LEU A 34 -16.34 -32.73 27.42
C LEU A 34 -14.93 -32.27 27.92
N PRO A 35 -14.83 -31.63 29.12
CA PRO A 35 -14.09 -30.37 29.37
C PRO A 35 -13.09 -30.42 30.55
N ARG A 36 -12.40 -29.29 30.86
CA ARG A 36 -12.01 -28.77 32.21
C ARG A 36 -11.03 -27.56 32.14
N ASP A 37 -11.46 -26.39 32.62
CA ASP A 37 -10.95 -25.57 33.76
C ASP A 37 -9.57 -25.96 34.40
N ILE A 38 -8.66 -25.11 34.94
CA ILE A 38 -8.55 -23.72 35.46
C ILE A 38 -7.03 -23.34 35.65
N HIS A 39 -6.74 -22.03 35.85
CA HIS A 39 -5.57 -21.30 36.44
C HIS A 39 -4.77 -20.45 35.40
N GLY A 40 -4.58 -19.13 35.50
CA GLY A 40 -4.82 -18.13 36.55
C GLY A 40 -3.50 -17.45 36.96
N ILE A 41 -3.06 -16.39 36.27
CA ILE A 41 -2.08 -15.39 36.77
C ILE A 41 -2.49 -13.99 36.26
N VAL A 42 -2.79 -13.10 37.21
CA VAL A 42 -3.11 -11.68 36.98
C VAL A 42 -1.83 -10.86 37.19
N PHE A 43 -1.41 -10.10 36.17
CA PHE A 43 -0.41 -9.04 36.36
C PHE A 43 -1.10 -7.68 36.43
N ALA A 44 -0.83 -6.97 37.53
CA ALA A 44 -1.38 -5.65 37.83
C ALA A 44 -0.95 -4.58 36.81
N ARG A 45 -1.89 -3.71 36.42
CA ARG A 45 -1.64 -2.55 35.55
C ARG A 45 -1.03 -1.39 36.36
N PRO A 46 -0.03 -0.64 35.84
CA PRO A 46 0.47 0.56 36.51
C PRO A 46 -0.55 1.72 36.41
N SER A 47 -0.55 2.58 37.42
CA SER A 47 -1.51 3.68 37.60
C SER A 47 -1.28 4.88 36.67
N HIS A 48 -2.35 5.66 36.48
CA HIS A 48 -2.47 6.82 35.56
C HIS A 48 -1.37 7.88 35.67
N THR A 49 -0.68 7.97 36.82
CA THR A 49 0.30 9.02 37.11
C THR A 49 1.64 8.79 36.41
N VAL A 50 2.01 7.55 36.12
CA VAL A 50 3.29 7.22 35.43
C VAL A 50 3.21 7.50 33.92
N ARG A 51 2.02 7.38 33.31
CA ARG A 51 1.81 7.68 31.87
C ARG A 51 1.99 9.16 31.53
N ARG A 52 1.74 10.06 32.48
CA ARG A 52 1.78 11.52 32.25
C ARG A 52 3.19 12.11 32.33
N LEU A 53 4.12 11.43 32.99
CA LEU A 53 5.50 11.91 33.12
C LEU A 53 6.38 11.51 31.92
N MET A 54 6.01 10.46 31.18
CA MET A 54 6.72 10.02 29.96
C MET A 54 6.26 10.73 28.68
N SER A 55 5.17 11.51 28.71
CA SER A 55 4.66 12.22 27.53
C SER A 55 5.16 13.67 27.40
N MET A 56 6.10 14.11 28.25
CA MET A 56 6.55 15.52 28.32
C MET A 56 7.91 15.80 27.69
N THR A 57 8.55 14.83 27.03
CA THR A 57 9.77 15.05 26.23
C THR A 57 9.48 14.91 24.74
N ARG A 58 8.92 16.00 24.19
CA ARG A 58 9.10 16.58 22.86
C ARG A 58 9.27 15.62 21.67
N GLY A 59 8.22 15.53 20.86
CA GLY A 59 8.35 15.30 19.42
C GLY A 59 8.89 16.56 18.76
N ASP A 60 10.19 16.60 18.53
CA ASP A 60 10.77 17.49 17.53
C ASP A 60 10.69 16.78 16.18
N VAL A 61 9.78 17.25 15.31
CA VAL A 61 9.84 16.96 13.88
C VAL A 61 11.13 17.61 13.39
N SER A 62 12.19 16.82 13.26
CA SER A 62 13.49 17.33 12.82
C SER A 62 13.38 17.88 11.39
N THR A 63 13.75 19.13 11.25
CA THR A 63 13.95 19.81 9.97
C THR A 63 15.19 19.24 9.29
N GLU A 64 15.00 18.72 8.07
CA GLU A 64 16.03 18.35 7.06
C GLU A 64 17.33 17.77 7.63
N SER A 65 17.43 16.44 7.71
CA SER A 65 18.72 15.79 7.94
C SER A 65 19.56 15.81 6.66
N GLU A 66 20.44 16.81 6.55
CA GLU A 66 21.48 16.87 5.52
C GLU A 66 22.46 15.68 5.55
N GLU A 67 22.41 14.81 6.56
CA GLU A 67 23.34 13.70 6.76
C GLU A 67 23.18 12.52 5.77
N THR A 68 22.06 12.39 5.06
CA THR A 68 21.83 11.24 4.15
C THR A 68 22.05 11.54 2.67
N GLY A 69 22.22 12.82 2.30
CA GLY A 69 22.30 13.25 0.89
C GLY A 69 21.02 13.06 0.08
N GLU A 70 19.91 12.60 0.69
CA GLU A 70 18.64 12.35 0.03
C GLU A 70 17.63 13.47 0.30
N LYS A 71 17.41 14.33 -0.70
CA LYS A 71 16.55 15.52 -0.59
C LYS A 71 15.14 15.25 -0.08
N GLY A 72 14.71 15.99 0.94
CA GLY A 72 13.34 15.96 1.45
C GLY A 72 12.99 14.76 2.34
N LEU A 73 13.98 13.97 2.76
CA LEU A 73 13.78 12.90 3.73
C LEU A 73 13.62 13.49 5.15
N ARG A 74 12.64 12.97 5.88
CA ARG A 74 12.31 13.29 7.28
C ARG A 74 12.21 12.00 8.07
N LEU A 75 12.37 12.07 9.39
CA LEU A 75 12.25 10.93 10.29
C LEU A 75 11.08 11.13 11.26
N ALA A 76 10.39 10.04 11.57
CA ALA A 76 9.33 9.99 12.57
C ALA A 76 9.46 8.73 13.44
N HIS A 77 9.38 8.93 14.75
CA HIS A 77 9.32 7.84 15.73
C HIS A 77 7.87 7.43 15.92
N LEU A 78 7.49 6.25 15.44
CA LEU A 78 6.10 5.79 15.48
C LEU A 78 5.79 5.00 16.75
N SER A 79 4.56 5.12 17.26
CA SER A 79 4.08 4.29 18.38
C SER A 79 4.06 2.78 18.09
N SER A 80 4.18 2.38 16.81
CA SER A 80 4.40 0.98 16.42
C SER A 80 5.80 0.46 16.77
N GLY A 81 6.67 1.30 17.33
CA GLY A 81 8.00 0.93 17.82
C GLY A 81 9.08 0.93 16.74
N VAL A 82 8.89 1.70 15.67
CA VAL A 82 9.86 1.83 14.57
C VAL A 82 10.07 3.30 14.21
N ASP A 83 11.30 3.61 13.83
CA ASP A 83 11.67 4.89 13.25
C ASP A 83 11.45 4.82 11.75
N VAL A 84 10.47 5.52 11.22
CA VAL A 84 10.27 5.56 9.76
C VAL A 84 10.88 6.80 9.17
N SER A 85 11.58 6.64 8.05
CA SER A 85 11.79 7.74 7.14
C SER A 85 10.56 7.97 6.27
N TYR A 86 10.37 9.20 5.85
CA TYR A 86 9.32 9.59 4.91
C TYR A 86 9.74 10.85 4.17
N ARG A 87 9.08 11.13 3.05
CA ARG A 87 9.20 12.41 2.35
C ARG A 87 7.92 13.21 2.50
N TYR A 88 8.09 14.51 2.67
CA TYR A 88 7.00 15.48 2.64
C TYR A 88 7.28 16.52 1.56
N LYS A 89 6.27 16.81 0.74
CA LYS A 89 6.30 17.91 -0.21
C LYS A 89 5.11 18.82 0.04
N LYS A 90 5.43 20.08 0.28
CA LYS A 90 4.47 21.14 0.55
C LYS A 90 3.74 21.57 -0.72
N ALA A 91 2.44 21.85 -0.61
CA ALA A 91 1.64 22.44 -1.69
C ALA A 91 2.19 23.80 -2.15
N ALA A 92 2.19 24.04 -3.47
CA ALA A 92 2.51 25.35 -4.05
C ALA A 92 1.25 26.24 -4.04
N GLY A 93 0.89 26.79 -2.87
CA GLY A 93 -0.29 27.64 -2.73
C GLY A 93 -1.01 27.42 -1.41
N ASN A 94 -2.35 27.47 -1.44
CA ASN A 94 -3.16 27.32 -0.23
C ASN A 94 -3.31 25.84 0.18
N HIS A 95 -3.16 25.57 1.48
CA HIS A 95 -3.23 24.23 2.10
C HIS A 95 -4.66 23.74 2.35
N THR A 96 -5.58 23.97 1.42
CA THR A 96 -7.00 23.63 1.59
C THR A 96 -7.40 22.29 0.99
N ASN A 97 -6.57 21.73 0.11
CA ASN A 97 -6.82 20.41 -0.48
C ASN A 97 -6.49 19.30 0.54
N PRO A 98 -7.17 18.14 0.48
CA PRO A 98 -6.82 17.00 1.32
C PRO A 98 -5.39 16.54 1.06
N PRO A 99 -4.57 16.27 2.10
CA PRO A 99 -3.21 15.79 1.91
C PRO A 99 -3.21 14.41 1.24
N LEU A 100 -2.24 14.19 0.34
CA LEU A 100 -2.05 12.91 -0.32
C LEU A 100 -1.03 12.07 0.45
N VAL A 101 -1.35 10.80 0.68
CA VAL A 101 -0.45 9.85 1.33
C VAL A 101 -0.15 8.71 0.36
N PHE A 102 1.08 8.65 -0.11
CA PHE A 102 1.58 7.65 -1.04
C PHE A 102 2.21 6.47 -0.30
N VAL A 103 1.79 5.26 -0.69
CA VAL A 103 2.25 3.99 -0.10
C VAL A 103 2.82 3.13 -1.22
N HIS A 104 4.12 2.86 -1.16
CA HIS A 104 4.82 2.09 -2.19
C HIS A 104 4.63 0.58 -2.05
N GLY A 105 4.97 -0.16 -3.12
CA GLY A 105 5.02 -1.62 -3.13
C GLY A 105 6.40 -2.20 -2.81
N SER A 106 6.55 -3.50 -3.03
CA SER A 106 7.82 -4.22 -2.88
C SER A 106 8.93 -3.62 -3.76
N PHE A 107 10.17 -3.64 -3.27
CA PHE A 107 11.38 -3.11 -3.94
C PHE A 107 11.44 -1.59 -4.10
N HIS A 108 10.45 -0.88 -3.58
CA HIS A 108 10.36 0.57 -3.65
C HIS A 108 10.53 1.19 -2.26
N GLY A 109 10.59 2.52 -2.25
CA GLY A 109 10.45 3.39 -1.10
C GLY A 109 9.73 4.67 -1.52
N SER A 110 9.65 5.66 -0.63
CA SER A 110 9.11 7.01 -0.89
C SER A 110 9.69 7.68 -2.14
N TRP A 111 10.93 7.33 -2.50
CA TRP A 111 11.62 7.86 -3.69
C TRP A 111 10.85 7.64 -4.98
N CYS A 112 10.03 6.59 -5.09
CA CYS A 112 9.32 6.30 -6.34
C CYS A 112 8.19 7.30 -6.63
N TRP A 113 7.66 7.92 -5.58
CA TRP A 113 6.70 9.02 -5.68
C TRP A 113 7.40 10.37 -5.79
N TYR A 114 8.53 10.52 -5.09
CA TYR A 114 9.30 11.76 -5.06
C TYR A 114 9.92 12.11 -6.41
N GLU A 115 10.28 11.11 -7.22
CA GLU A 115 10.91 11.30 -8.53
C GLU A 115 10.10 12.24 -9.45
N HIS A 116 8.77 12.12 -9.42
CA HIS A 116 7.88 12.85 -10.34
C HIS A 116 6.59 13.33 -9.69
N TRP A 117 5.89 12.46 -8.97
CA TRP A 117 4.51 12.69 -8.55
C TRP A 117 4.40 13.76 -7.46
N MET A 118 5.29 13.76 -6.47
CA MET A 118 5.19 14.72 -5.36
C MET A 118 5.35 16.18 -5.84
N ASP A 119 6.26 16.44 -6.79
CA ASP A 119 6.40 17.76 -7.42
C ASP A 119 5.17 18.12 -8.24
N PHE A 120 4.69 17.20 -9.08
CA PHE A 120 3.48 17.39 -9.87
C PHE A 120 2.25 17.74 -9.00
N PHE A 121 2.05 17.04 -7.88
CA PHE A 121 0.91 17.29 -6.99
C PHE A 121 1.08 18.54 -6.13
N ALA A 122 2.32 18.89 -5.77
CA ALA A 122 2.59 20.17 -5.11
C ALA A 122 2.16 21.35 -6.00
N GLU A 123 2.47 21.31 -7.30
CA GLU A 123 2.00 22.32 -8.29
C GLU A 123 0.47 22.34 -8.45
N LYS A 124 -0.22 21.26 -8.09
CA LYS A 124 -1.69 21.18 -8.04
C LYS A 124 -2.26 21.54 -6.66
N GLU A 125 -1.46 22.17 -5.81
CA GLU A 125 -1.81 22.63 -4.48
C GLU A 125 -2.15 21.49 -3.50
N TYR A 126 -1.53 20.32 -3.65
CA TYR A 126 -1.66 19.21 -2.70
C TYR A 126 -0.40 19.09 -1.86
N ASP A 127 -0.58 19.08 -0.54
CA ASP A 127 0.44 18.54 0.35
C ASP A 127 0.53 17.04 0.13
N SER A 128 1.75 16.50 0.13
CA SER A 128 1.95 15.07 -0.05
C SER A 128 2.98 14.48 0.89
N TYR A 129 2.70 13.26 1.32
CA TYR A 129 3.52 12.44 2.19
C TYR A 129 3.79 11.11 1.48
N ALA A 130 5.02 10.63 1.52
CA ALA A 130 5.38 9.30 1.03
C ALA A 130 6.19 8.60 2.12
N ILE A 131 5.65 7.52 2.69
CA ILE A 131 6.30 6.76 3.77
C ILE A 131 7.34 5.80 3.17
N ASP A 132 8.48 5.62 3.82
CA ASP A 132 9.35 4.47 3.59
C ASP A 132 8.95 3.36 4.56
N LEU A 133 8.30 2.31 4.06
CA LEU A 133 7.88 1.18 4.88
C LEU A 133 9.09 0.50 5.53
N ARG A 134 8.91 -0.08 6.73
CA ARG A 134 10.02 -0.72 7.46
C ARG A 134 10.84 -1.68 6.59
N GLY A 135 12.16 -1.61 6.70
CA GLY A 135 13.08 -2.39 5.86
C GLY A 135 13.29 -1.84 4.44
N THR A 136 12.79 -0.64 4.14
CA THR A 136 13.04 0.07 2.87
C THR A 136 13.52 1.49 3.14
N SER A 137 14.36 2.02 2.25
CA SER A 137 14.66 3.44 2.04
C SER A 137 14.89 4.30 3.29
N GLY A 138 15.77 3.85 4.18
CA GLY A 138 16.14 4.60 5.40
C GLY A 138 15.39 4.15 6.66
N SER A 139 14.23 3.49 6.50
CA SER A 139 13.52 2.83 7.60
C SER A 139 14.17 1.49 7.93
N PRO A 140 14.55 1.23 9.20
CA PRO A 140 15.24 0.02 9.61
C PRO A 140 14.31 -1.20 9.49
N SER A 141 14.91 -2.37 9.28
CA SER A 141 14.21 -3.64 9.50
C SER A 141 14.33 -4.06 10.97
N PRO A 142 13.35 -4.80 11.54
CA PRO A 142 13.42 -5.25 12.92
C PRO A 142 14.69 -6.09 13.17
N SER A 143 15.65 -5.59 13.97
CA SER A 143 16.88 -6.31 14.36
C SER A 143 17.62 -7.03 13.22
N GLY A 144 17.65 -6.46 12.01
CA GLY A 144 18.30 -7.08 10.84
C GLY A 144 17.47 -8.18 10.16
N ALA A 145 16.17 -8.26 10.44
CA ALA A 145 15.28 -9.21 9.79
C ALA A 145 15.26 -9.00 8.28
N SER A 146 15.41 -10.10 7.55
CA SER A 146 15.25 -10.15 6.09
C SER A 146 13.78 -10.23 5.67
N LYS A 147 12.87 -10.33 6.64
CA LYS A 147 11.43 -10.45 6.44
C LYS A 147 10.64 -9.52 7.33
N VAL A 148 9.57 -8.96 6.79
CA VAL A 148 8.58 -8.14 7.48
C VAL A 148 7.19 -8.71 7.24
N THR A 149 6.31 -8.64 8.23
CA THR A 149 4.92 -9.10 8.13
C THR A 149 3.98 -8.03 7.58
N VAL A 150 2.83 -8.44 7.04
CA VAL A 150 1.77 -7.52 6.61
C VAL A 150 1.27 -6.69 7.79
N SER A 151 1.13 -7.32 8.96
CA SER A 151 0.64 -6.63 10.16
C SER A 151 1.58 -5.54 10.67
N GLU A 152 2.88 -5.73 10.54
CA GLU A 152 3.86 -4.71 10.88
C GLU A 152 3.74 -3.49 9.95
N HIS A 153 3.72 -3.69 8.63
CA HIS A 153 3.50 -2.59 7.68
C HIS A 153 2.18 -1.86 7.90
N VAL A 154 1.10 -2.59 8.17
CA VAL A 154 -0.22 -2.01 8.47
C VAL A 154 -0.20 -1.23 9.78
N SER A 155 0.48 -1.74 10.82
CA SER A 155 0.64 -1.05 12.09
C SER A 155 1.41 0.26 11.93
N ASP A 156 2.50 0.25 11.15
CA ASP A 156 3.30 1.44 10.88
C ASP A 156 2.52 2.47 10.10
N LEU A 157 1.82 2.04 9.03
CA LEU A 157 1.02 2.95 8.22
C LEU A 157 -0.09 3.60 9.05
N ARG A 158 -0.74 2.85 9.95
CA ARG A 158 -1.73 3.42 10.89
C ARG A 158 -1.12 4.45 11.82
N ALA A 159 0.01 4.14 12.44
CA ALA A 159 0.71 5.08 13.33
C ALA A 159 1.16 6.33 12.57
N PHE A 160 1.71 6.18 11.37
CA PHE A 160 2.14 7.28 10.51
C PHE A 160 0.97 8.22 10.13
N LEU A 161 -0.19 7.67 9.77
CA LEU A 161 -1.37 8.47 9.46
C LEU A 161 -1.81 9.32 10.67
N HIS A 162 -1.87 8.73 11.86
CA HIS A 162 -2.32 9.40 13.07
C HIS A 162 -1.28 10.38 13.65
N GLU A 163 -0.01 10.02 13.64
CA GLU A 163 1.05 10.77 14.36
C GLU A 163 1.83 11.73 13.46
N VAL A 164 1.82 11.53 12.15
CA VAL A 164 2.56 12.40 11.21
C VAL A 164 1.60 13.17 10.34
N VAL A 165 0.67 12.50 9.67
CA VAL A 165 -0.21 13.16 8.69
C VAL A 165 -1.25 14.03 9.39
N GLU A 166 -1.92 13.50 10.42
CA GLU A 166 -2.92 14.27 11.19
C GLU A 166 -2.30 15.36 12.05
N ASP A 167 -1.08 15.18 12.59
CA ASP A 167 -0.40 16.19 13.42
C ASP A 167 0.29 17.28 12.60
N THR A 168 0.90 16.97 11.45
CA THR A 168 1.51 17.99 10.58
C THR A 168 0.44 18.90 9.95
N ALA A 169 -0.74 18.35 9.66
CA ALA A 169 -1.90 19.14 9.27
C ALA A 169 -2.34 20.17 10.34
N GLN A 170 -1.99 19.93 11.63
CA GLN A 170 -2.29 20.85 12.74
C GLN A 170 -1.24 21.96 12.88
N THR A 171 0.04 21.69 12.60
CA THR A 171 1.14 22.62 12.86
C THR A 171 1.38 23.64 11.73
N GLU A 172 1.17 23.26 10.46
CA GLU A 172 1.55 24.11 9.31
C GLU A 172 0.42 24.97 8.70
N GLY A 173 -0.85 24.87 9.15
CA GLY A 173 -1.91 25.69 8.52
C GLY A 173 -3.30 25.72 9.16
N ALA A 174 -3.65 24.82 10.07
CA ALA A 174 -5.02 24.72 10.56
C ALA A 174 -5.20 25.30 11.97
N LYS A 175 -5.43 26.61 12.08
CA LYS A 175 -5.87 27.26 13.33
C LYS A 175 -7.22 26.74 13.87
N ASN A 176 -7.87 25.79 13.19
CA ASN A 176 -9.09 25.13 13.64
C ASN A 176 -9.09 23.64 13.24
N LYS A 177 -8.84 22.77 14.23
CA LYS A 177 -8.88 21.30 14.12
C LYS A 177 -10.18 20.75 13.50
N SER A 178 -11.28 21.50 13.63
CA SER A 178 -12.62 21.11 13.16
C SER A 178 -12.83 21.23 11.63
N ARG A 179 -11.85 21.70 10.85
CA ARG A 179 -12.10 22.12 9.46
C ARG A 179 -11.09 21.64 8.41
N SER A 180 -10.06 20.88 8.80
CA SER A 180 -9.09 20.34 7.83
C SER A 180 -9.61 19.05 7.20
N PRO A 181 -9.51 18.90 5.87
CA PRO A 181 -9.89 17.67 5.21
C PRO A 181 -8.96 16.52 5.56
N GLY A 182 -9.54 15.33 5.69
CA GLY A 182 -8.79 14.09 5.92
C GLY A 182 -7.89 13.68 4.74
N PRO A 183 -6.94 12.76 4.93
CA PRO A 183 -6.02 12.38 3.86
C PRO A 183 -6.70 11.56 2.75
N VAL A 184 -6.06 11.56 1.58
CA VAL A 184 -6.32 10.61 0.49
C VAL A 184 -5.21 9.58 0.47
N LEU A 185 -5.55 8.29 0.58
CA LEU A 185 -4.56 7.22 0.58
C LEU A 185 -4.37 6.67 -0.84
N LEU A 186 -3.14 6.61 -1.32
CA LEU A 186 -2.78 6.18 -2.67
C LEU A 186 -1.72 5.07 -2.58
N GLY A 187 -2.12 3.82 -2.84
CA GLY A 187 -1.25 2.64 -2.74
C GLY A 187 -0.90 2.01 -4.09
N HIS A 188 0.40 1.79 -4.34
CA HIS A 188 0.90 1.05 -5.50
C HIS A 188 1.22 -0.41 -5.15
N SER A 189 0.85 -1.36 -6.00
CA SER A 189 1.23 -2.78 -5.83
C SER A 189 0.88 -3.30 -4.42
N PHE A 190 1.85 -3.78 -3.64
CA PHE A 190 1.63 -4.17 -2.24
C PHE A 190 1.16 -3.01 -1.34
N GLY A 191 1.51 -1.76 -1.64
CA GLY A 191 1.02 -0.58 -0.95
C GLY A 191 -0.51 -0.47 -1.00
N GLY A 192 -1.13 -0.85 -2.12
CA GLY A 192 -2.59 -0.91 -2.22
C GLY A 192 -3.21 -1.99 -1.32
N LEU A 193 -2.56 -3.16 -1.22
CA LEU A 193 -2.96 -4.19 -0.26
C LEU A 193 -2.86 -3.69 1.19
N TYR A 194 -1.80 -2.98 1.55
CA TYR A 194 -1.66 -2.41 2.90
C TYR A 194 -2.73 -1.36 3.18
N VAL A 195 -3.05 -0.49 2.22
CA VAL A 195 -4.18 0.46 2.35
C VAL A 195 -5.49 -0.29 2.57
N MET A 196 -5.79 -1.34 1.79
CA MET A 196 -6.99 -2.16 2.02
C MET A 196 -7.01 -2.75 3.44
N LYS A 197 -5.87 -3.25 3.92
CA LYS A 197 -5.75 -3.81 5.28
C LYS A 197 -5.90 -2.76 6.39
N VAL A 198 -5.44 -1.53 6.17
CA VAL A 198 -5.71 -0.41 7.07
C VAL A 198 -7.21 -0.16 7.13
N LEU A 199 -7.89 -0.06 5.98
CA LEU A 199 -9.34 0.17 5.90
C LEU A 199 -10.15 -0.94 6.58
N GLU A 200 -9.74 -2.21 6.48
CA GLU A 200 -10.35 -3.34 7.20
C GLU A 200 -10.38 -3.14 8.72
N SER A 201 -9.39 -2.41 9.25
CA SER A 201 -9.19 -2.18 10.68
C SER A 201 -9.71 -0.82 11.17
N MET A 202 -10.32 -0.03 10.29
CA MET A 202 -10.92 1.26 10.64
C MET A 202 -12.37 1.05 11.07
N GLU A 203 -12.71 1.58 12.25
CA GLU A 203 -14.11 1.67 12.70
C GLU A 203 -14.83 2.81 11.99
N ASP A 204 -14.10 3.86 11.62
CA ASP A 204 -14.59 5.03 10.89
C ASP A 204 -13.63 5.44 9.78
N VAL A 205 -14.16 5.45 8.55
CA VAL A 205 -13.45 5.92 7.35
C VAL A 205 -13.85 7.34 6.95
N SER A 206 -14.74 7.98 7.73
CA SER A 206 -15.13 9.38 7.53
C SER A 206 -13.97 10.35 7.73
N SER A 207 -12.93 9.93 8.45
CA SER A 207 -11.65 10.62 8.59
C SER A 207 -10.84 10.67 7.30
N LEU A 208 -11.20 9.92 6.26
CA LEU A 208 -10.55 9.94 4.95
C LEU A 208 -11.33 10.79 3.93
N SER A 209 -10.60 11.34 2.97
CA SER A 209 -11.18 12.07 1.83
C SER A 209 -11.27 11.21 0.57
N GLY A 210 -10.47 10.15 0.45
CA GLY A 210 -10.56 9.18 -0.63
C GLY A 210 -9.49 8.10 -0.55
N VAL A 211 -9.62 7.06 -1.38
CA VAL A 211 -8.62 5.98 -1.51
C VAL A 211 -8.42 5.57 -2.96
N GLY A 212 -7.17 5.32 -3.35
CA GLY A 212 -6.79 4.91 -4.70
C GLY A 212 -5.83 3.72 -4.69
N MET A 213 -6.12 2.73 -5.53
CA MET A 213 -5.31 1.53 -5.73
C MET A 213 -4.73 1.55 -7.14
N MET A 214 -3.40 1.52 -7.25
CA MET A 214 -2.69 1.60 -8.53
C MET A 214 -1.89 0.33 -8.74
N CYS A 215 -2.24 -0.44 -9.77
CA CYS A 215 -1.58 -1.72 -10.07
C CYS A 215 -1.48 -2.61 -8.81
N SER A 216 -2.52 -2.57 -7.96
CA SER A 216 -2.47 -3.11 -6.60
C SER A 216 -2.47 -4.63 -6.62
N VAL A 217 -1.77 -5.23 -5.65
CA VAL A 217 -2.00 -6.64 -5.32
C VAL A 217 -3.48 -6.82 -4.95
N PRO A 218 -4.21 -7.77 -5.57
CA PRO A 218 -5.64 -7.96 -5.32
C PRO A 218 -5.94 -8.38 -3.88
N PRO A 219 -7.20 -8.26 -3.41
CA PRO A 219 -7.60 -8.72 -2.08
C PRO A 219 -7.42 -10.22 -1.87
N SER A 220 -7.36 -11.04 -2.94
CA SER A 220 -6.96 -12.46 -2.88
C SER A 220 -5.45 -12.70 -2.84
N GLY A 221 -4.64 -11.67 -3.05
CA GLY A 221 -3.18 -11.74 -3.17
C GLY A 221 -2.68 -12.03 -4.58
N ASN A 222 -1.37 -12.26 -4.67
CA ASN A 222 -0.67 -12.52 -5.93
C ASN A 222 -0.70 -13.99 -6.38
N GLY A 223 -1.10 -14.92 -5.51
CA GLY A 223 -1.17 -16.36 -5.83
C GLY A 223 -2.06 -16.65 -7.05
N PRO A 224 -3.34 -16.24 -7.06
CA PRO A 224 -4.23 -16.44 -8.20
C PRO A 224 -3.73 -15.76 -9.49
N VAL A 225 -3.15 -14.56 -9.40
CA VAL A 225 -2.53 -13.86 -10.52
C VAL A 225 -1.41 -14.70 -11.13
N THR A 226 -0.51 -15.21 -10.29
CA THR A 226 0.63 -15.99 -10.77
C THR A 226 0.21 -17.32 -11.38
N LEU A 227 -0.84 -17.96 -10.83
CA LEU A 227 -1.42 -19.17 -11.40
C LEU A 227 -1.95 -18.94 -12.83
N ARG A 228 -2.60 -17.79 -13.08
CA ARG A 228 -3.07 -17.42 -14.43
C ARG A 228 -1.92 -17.26 -15.41
N TYR A 229 -0.84 -16.60 -15.00
CA TYR A 229 0.36 -16.47 -15.85
C TYR A 229 0.99 -17.83 -16.17
N LEU A 230 1.04 -18.75 -15.20
CA LEU A 230 1.57 -20.09 -15.41
C LEU A 230 0.83 -20.83 -16.54
N PHE A 231 -0.50 -20.66 -16.64
CA PHE A 231 -1.31 -21.32 -17.66
C PHE A 231 -1.42 -20.55 -18.98
N ARG A 232 -1.35 -19.21 -18.98
CA ARG A 232 -1.49 -18.39 -20.19
C ARG A 232 -0.16 -18.17 -20.92
N THR A 233 0.89 -17.86 -20.18
CA THR A 233 2.19 -17.41 -20.72
C THR A 233 3.33 -17.96 -19.86
N PRO A 234 3.75 -19.23 -20.06
CA PRO A 234 4.77 -19.87 -19.22
C PRO A 234 6.11 -19.15 -19.16
N ILE A 235 6.51 -18.48 -20.24
CA ILE A 235 7.73 -17.65 -20.30
C ILE A 235 7.61 -16.45 -19.37
N LEU A 236 6.48 -15.74 -19.38
CA LEU A 236 6.25 -14.61 -18.50
C LEU A 236 6.18 -15.07 -17.04
N ALA A 237 5.52 -16.19 -16.76
CA ALA A 237 5.49 -16.79 -15.42
C ALA A 237 6.90 -17.13 -14.92
N TRP A 238 7.78 -17.62 -15.79
CA TRP A 238 9.19 -17.86 -15.48
C TRP A 238 9.93 -16.55 -15.16
N ASN A 239 9.72 -15.50 -15.96
CA ASN A 239 10.33 -14.19 -15.73
C ASN A 239 9.87 -13.56 -14.40
N ILE A 240 8.57 -13.62 -14.07
CA ILE A 240 8.05 -13.18 -12.78
C ILE A 240 8.69 -13.99 -11.65
N PHE A 241 8.71 -15.32 -11.76
CA PHE A 241 9.31 -16.19 -10.76
C PHE A 241 10.79 -15.83 -10.52
N ARG A 242 11.60 -15.73 -11.59
CA ARG A 242 13.01 -15.31 -11.48
C ARG A 242 13.15 -13.88 -10.96
N GLY A 243 12.26 -12.98 -11.36
CA GLY A 243 12.28 -11.56 -11.01
C GLY A 243 12.15 -11.37 -9.50
N PHE A 244 11.20 -12.05 -8.87
CA PHE A 244 10.90 -11.89 -7.44
C PHE A 244 11.60 -12.92 -6.54
N VAL A 245 11.63 -14.20 -6.93
CA VAL A 245 12.20 -15.28 -6.09
C VAL A 245 13.72 -15.28 -6.16
N PHE A 246 14.28 -15.16 -7.36
CA PHE A 246 15.73 -15.05 -7.55
C PHE A 246 16.23 -13.60 -7.57
N LYS A 247 15.33 -12.63 -7.35
CA LYS A 247 15.64 -11.20 -7.31
C LYS A 247 16.35 -10.69 -8.58
N THR A 248 16.14 -11.36 -9.73
CA THR A 248 16.78 -10.96 -10.99
C THR A 248 16.27 -9.62 -11.50
N ALA A 249 15.07 -9.18 -11.09
CA ALA A 249 14.60 -7.82 -11.36
C ALA A 249 15.50 -6.73 -10.72
N LEU A 250 16.28 -7.09 -9.69
CA LEU A 250 17.21 -6.19 -9.02
C LEU A 250 18.60 -6.17 -9.68
N SER A 251 18.87 -7.09 -10.63
CA SER A 251 20.23 -7.33 -11.17
C SER A 251 20.30 -7.46 -12.69
N GLU A 252 19.21 -7.78 -13.37
CA GLU A 252 19.13 -8.01 -14.82
C GLU A 252 18.22 -6.95 -15.46
N LYS A 253 18.76 -6.13 -16.36
CA LYS A 253 18.04 -5.03 -17.02
C LYS A 253 16.80 -5.50 -17.77
N ASP A 254 16.92 -6.59 -18.52
CA ASP A 254 15.82 -7.10 -19.34
C ASP A 254 14.63 -7.56 -18.49
N ASN A 255 14.89 -8.17 -17.33
CA ASN A 255 13.83 -8.54 -16.39
C ASN A 255 13.25 -7.30 -15.71
N ALA A 256 14.07 -6.33 -15.30
CA ALA A 256 13.57 -5.09 -14.71
C ALA A 256 12.65 -4.34 -15.69
N ARG A 257 13.10 -4.16 -16.95
CA ARG A 257 12.33 -3.53 -18.02
C ARG A 257 11.02 -4.28 -18.26
N SER A 258 11.08 -5.57 -18.58
CA SER A 258 9.88 -6.34 -18.92
C SER A 258 8.85 -6.48 -17.80
N LEU A 259 9.25 -6.35 -16.53
CA LEU A 259 8.34 -6.47 -15.39
C LEU A 259 7.76 -5.11 -14.97
N PHE A 260 8.54 -4.03 -15.03
CA PHE A 260 8.20 -2.77 -14.36
C PHE A 260 8.00 -1.57 -15.30
N PHE A 261 8.72 -1.50 -16.42
CA PHE A 261 8.92 -0.23 -17.14
C PHE A 261 8.55 -0.29 -18.61
N ASP A 262 8.18 0.88 -19.14
CA ASP A 262 7.98 1.09 -20.57
C ASP A 262 9.24 0.76 -21.38
N ASP A 263 9.04 0.24 -22.59
CA ASP A 263 10.13 -0.11 -23.51
C ASP A 263 10.99 1.11 -23.90
N ASP A 264 10.41 2.31 -23.86
CA ASP A 264 11.05 3.58 -24.20
C ASP A 264 11.75 4.27 -23.02
N LEU A 265 11.70 3.69 -21.80
CA LEU A 265 12.40 4.25 -20.65
C LEU A 265 13.92 4.22 -20.88
N PRO A 266 14.61 5.38 -20.84
CA PRO A 266 16.05 5.43 -21.06
C PRO A 266 16.84 4.55 -20.10
N ASP A 267 17.84 3.84 -20.63
CA ASP A 267 18.73 2.97 -19.86
C ASP A 267 19.33 3.63 -18.60
N PRO A 268 19.77 4.90 -18.62
CA PRO A 268 20.27 5.56 -17.41
C PRO A 268 19.21 5.69 -16.29
N SER A 269 17.95 5.93 -16.65
CA SER A 269 16.83 5.98 -15.69
C SER A 269 16.53 4.58 -15.15
N LEU A 270 16.51 3.57 -16.02
CA LEU A 270 16.34 2.17 -15.63
C LEU A 270 17.44 1.74 -14.64
N GLU A 271 18.71 2.01 -14.95
CA GLU A 271 19.85 1.69 -14.08
C GLU A 271 19.75 2.40 -12.72
N LYS A 272 19.33 3.67 -12.71
CA LYS A 272 19.07 4.42 -11.49
C LYS A 272 18.01 3.73 -10.63
N PHE A 273 16.87 3.34 -11.20
CA PHE A 273 15.79 2.68 -10.47
C PHE A 273 16.17 1.27 -10.03
N MET A 274 16.88 0.49 -10.86
CA MET A 274 17.44 -0.80 -10.44
C MET A 274 18.41 -0.68 -9.28
N GLY A 275 19.21 0.39 -9.23
CA GLY A 275 20.08 0.70 -8.10
C GLY A 275 19.30 0.90 -6.80
N ARG A 276 18.10 1.51 -6.87
CA ARG A 276 17.17 1.64 -5.75
C ARG A 276 16.53 0.31 -5.38
N PHE A 277 16.00 -0.43 -6.36
CA PHE A 277 15.44 -1.78 -6.19
C PHE A 277 16.39 -2.70 -5.43
N LYS A 278 17.69 -2.66 -5.77
CA LYS A 278 18.71 -3.46 -5.09
C LYS A 278 18.86 -3.11 -3.61
N LYS A 279 18.73 -1.82 -3.24
CA LYS A 279 18.79 -1.38 -1.84
C LYS A 279 17.50 -1.74 -1.09
N ASP A 280 16.35 -1.49 -1.69
CA ASP A 280 15.04 -1.64 -1.05
C ASP A 280 14.45 -3.05 -1.17
N GLY A 281 15.10 -3.93 -1.93
CA GLY A 281 14.75 -5.35 -2.06
C GLY A 281 15.51 -6.29 -1.13
N GLN A 282 16.29 -5.76 -0.16
CA GLN A 282 17.02 -6.59 0.81
C GLN A 282 16.07 -7.24 1.81
N THR A 283 15.20 -6.44 2.43
CA THR A 283 14.11 -6.92 3.26
C THR A 283 12.88 -7.22 2.39
N THR A 284 12.24 -8.35 2.65
CA THR A 284 11.11 -8.85 1.84
C THR A 284 9.89 -9.11 2.70
N LEU A 285 8.73 -9.26 2.07
CA LEU A 285 7.52 -9.62 2.79
C LEU A 285 7.56 -11.09 3.24
N ASP A 286 7.11 -11.37 4.46
CA ASP A 286 6.89 -12.73 4.92
C ASP A 286 5.68 -13.34 4.19
N VAL A 287 5.96 -14.16 3.18
CA VAL A 287 4.95 -14.83 2.36
C VAL A 287 4.05 -15.77 3.17
N ARG A 288 4.52 -16.32 4.29
CA ARG A 288 3.70 -17.21 5.15
C ARG A 288 2.69 -16.39 5.94
N ASP A 289 3.13 -15.26 6.51
CA ASP A 289 2.20 -14.31 7.13
C ASP A 289 1.19 -13.78 6.11
N LEU A 290 1.66 -13.38 4.92
CA LEU A 290 0.80 -12.92 3.83
C LEU A 290 -0.30 -13.95 3.51
N SER A 291 0.05 -15.21 3.26
CA SER A 291 -0.95 -16.26 3.00
C SER A 291 -1.95 -16.42 4.15
N GLY A 292 -1.53 -16.25 5.40
CA GLY A 292 -2.42 -16.29 6.57
C GLY A 292 -3.39 -15.11 6.68
N ARG A 293 -3.13 -14.02 5.96
CA ARG A 293 -3.91 -12.76 5.95
C ARG A 293 -4.77 -12.59 4.70
N LEU A 294 -4.69 -13.53 3.77
CA LEU A 294 -5.40 -13.53 2.49
C LEU A 294 -6.40 -14.70 2.35
N PRO A 295 -7.43 -14.57 1.48
CA PRO A 295 -7.93 -13.30 0.95
C PRO A 295 -8.30 -12.36 2.11
N SER A 296 -8.59 -11.10 1.83
CA SER A 296 -9.19 -10.21 2.83
C SER A 296 -10.32 -10.92 3.58
N LYS A 297 -10.06 -11.27 4.85
CA LYS A 297 -10.98 -12.08 5.69
C LYS A 297 -12.15 -11.24 6.19
N GLU A 298 -11.94 -9.92 6.29
CA GLU A 298 -12.96 -8.92 6.57
C GLU A 298 -13.66 -8.51 5.27
N SER A 299 -14.11 -9.51 4.50
CA SER A 299 -14.94 -9.32 3.32
C SER A 299 -16.32 -9.90 3.58
N GLU A 300 -17.36 -9.13 3.24
CA GLU A 300 -18.73 -9.63 3.26
C GLU A 300 -19.10 -10.17 1.89
N VAL A 301 -20.12 -11.02 1.84
CA VAL A 301 -20.70 -11.47 0.58
C VAL A 301 -21.89 -10.56 0.27
N ASP A 302 -21.86 -9.90 -0.89
CA ASP A 302 -23.00 -9.10 -1.34
C ASP A 302 -24.19 -9.98 -1.78
N LYS A 303 -25.28 -9.34 -2.23
CA LYS A 303 -26.49 -10.06 -2.66
C LYS A 303 -26.25 -10.95 -3.87
N GLU A 304 -25.19 -10.68 -4.62
CA GLU A 304 -24.77 -11.36 -5.83
C GLU A 304 -23.70 -12.45 -5.56
N GLY A 305 -23.29 -12.66 -4.32
CA GLY A 305 -22.30 -13.68 -3.96
C GLY A 305 -20.84 -13.21 -4.01
N ASN A 306 -20.57 -11.94 -4.28
CA ASN A 306 -19.22 -11.41 -4.41
C ASN A 306 -18.65 -10.93 -3.09
N ARG A 307 -17.35 -11.12 -2.88
CA ARG A 307 -16.63 -10.55 -1.73
C ARG A 307 -16.48 -9.04 -1.87
N VAL A 308 -16.93 -8.29 -0.87
CA VAL A 308 -16.88 -6.83 -0.84
C VAL A 308 -16.19 -6.35 0.43
N ALA A 309 -15.51 -5.21 0.36
CA ALA A 309 -14.80 -4.67 1.51
C ALA A 309 -15.78 -4.30 2.63
N LYS A 310 -15.56 -4.85 3.83
CA LYS A 310 -16.42 -4.61 5.02
C LYS A 310 -16.63 -3.13 5.32
N PHE A 311 -15.60 -2.31 5.14
CA PHE A 311 -15.70 -0.88 5.43
C PHE A 311 -16.83 -0.20 4.63
N LEU A 312 -17.18 -0.69 3.44
CA LEU A 312 -18.26 -0.12 2.61
C LEU A 312 -19.66 -0.19 3.22
N ARG A 313 -19.86 -1.03 4.23
CA ARG A 313 -21.14 -1.17 4.95
C ARG A 313 -21.20 -0.38 6.25
N LEU A 314 -20.11 0.26 6.65
CA LEU A 314 -20.11 1.12 7.82
C LEU A 314 -21.08 2.29 7.59
N SER A 315 -21.94 2.54 8.56
CA SER A 315 -22.98 3.58 8.51
C SER A 315 -22.42 5.01 8.55
N ASN A 316 -21.10 5.17 8.70
CA ASN A 316 -20.39 6.44 8.90
C ASN A 316 -19.82 7.05 7.60
N GLY A 317 -20.58 6.98 6.50
CA GLY A 317 -20.20 7.66 5.25
C GLY A 317 -19.20 6.90 4.37
N ALA A 318 -18.88 5.66 4.71
CA ALA A 318 -18.04 4.79 3.89
C ALA A 318 -18.58 4.54 2.48
N ALA A 319 -19.91 4.44 2.33
CA ALA A 319 -20.56 4.32 1.03
C ALA A 319 -20.27 5.51 0.09
N SER A 320 -20.07 6.70 0.67
CA SER A 320 -19.78 7.94 -0.06
C SER A 320 -18.30 8.21 -0.28
N LEU A 321 -17.40 7.44 0.36
CA LEU A 321 -15.95 7.66 0.24
C LEU A 321 -15.52 7.48 -1.23
N PRO A 322 -14.92 8.51 -1.86
CA PRO A 322 -14.37 8.41 -3.20
C PRO A 322 -13.31 7.31 -3.27
N ARG A 323 -13.43 6.46 -4.29
CA ARG A 323 -12.55 5.31 -4.53
C ARG A 323 -12.06 5.34 -5.98
N LEU A 324 -10.83 4.88 -6.20
CA LEU A 324 -10.21 4.76 -7.53
C LEU A 324 -9.44 3.45 -7.62
N VAL A 325 -9.55 2.76 -8.76
CA VAL A 325 -8.72 1.60 -9.10
C VAL A 325 -8.14 1.81 -10.49
N ILE A 326 -6.82 1.81 -10.59
CA ILE A 326 -6.05 1.95 -11.82
C ILE A 326 -5.27 0.66 -12.06
N GLY A 327 -5.28 0.17 -13.29
CA GLY A 327 -4.40 -0.88 -13.78
C GLY A 327 -3.61 -0.43 -15.01
N ALA A 328 -2.62 -1.22 -15.39
CA ALA A 328 -1.80 -1.00 -16.57
C ALA A 328 -2.00 -2.15 -17.58
N GLY A 329 -2.10 -1.82 -18.88
CA GLY A 329 -2.37 -2.79 -19.94
C GLY A 329 -1.19 -3.72 -20.23
N SER A 330 0.03 -3.26 -20.01
CA SER A 330 1.28 -4.04 -20.14
C SER A 330 1.83 -4.49 -18.78
N ASP A 331 1.00 -4.49 -17.74
CA ASP A 331 1.42 -4.93 -16.41
C ASP A 331 1.69 -6.44 -16.37
N ALA A 332 2.96 -6.81 -16.28
CA ALA A 332 3.43 -8.19 -16.19
C ALA A 332 3.29 -8.79 -14.78
N ILE A 333 2.95 -8.00 -13.77
CA ILE A 333 2.95 -8.40 -12.36
C ILE A 333 1.50 -8.57 -11.87
N VAL A 334 0.64 -7.61 -12.17
CA VAL A 334 -0.79 -7.63 -11.82
C VAL A 334 -1.60 -7.56 -13.11
N ASP A 335 -2.19 -8.70 -13.48
CA ASP A 335 -3.03 -8.76 -14.67
C ASP A 335 -4.35 -7.99 -14.50
N GLU A 336 -4.99 -7.68 -15.64
CA GLU A 336 -6.26 -6.96 -15.66
C GLU A 336 -7.36 -7.64 -14.81
N GLN A 337 -7.34 -8.97 -14.70
CA GLN A 337 -8.27 -9.70 -13.86
C GLN A 337 -8.06 -9.40 -12.37
N GLY A 338 -6.81 -9.29 -11.90
CA GLY A 338 -6.53 -8.85 -10.53
C GLY A 338 -6.94 -7.40 -10.26
N VAL A 339 -6.79 -6.52 -11.25
CA VAL A 339 -7.27 -5.13 -11.16
C VAL A 339 -8.79 -5.09 -11.07
N ARG A 340 -9.50 -5.87 -11.89
CA ARG A 340 -10.97 -5.99 -11.87
C ARG A 340 -11.47 -6.56 -10.54
N GLU A 341 -10.81 -7.58 -10.00
CA GLU A 341 -11.13 -8.12 -8.67
C GLU A 341 -11.04 -7.03 -7.58
N THR A 342 -9.98 -6.21 -7.62
CA THR A 342 -9.82 -5.09 -6.68
C THR A 342 -10.94 -4.05 -6.84
N ALA A 343 -11.33 -3.75 -8.07
CA ALA A 343 -12.40 -2.80 -8.36
C ALA A 343 -13.79 -3.32 -7.91
N GLU A 344 -14.06 -4.61 -8.13
CA GLU A 344 -15.26 -5.29 -7.64
C GLU A 344 -15.33 -5.27 -6.11
N PHE A 345 -14.22 -5.60 -5.44
CA PHE A 345 -14.09 -5.57 -3.98
C PHE A 345 -14.35 -4.17 -3.40
N LEU A 346 -13.87 -3.13 -4.10
CA LEU A 346 -14.07 -1.72 -3.74
C LEU A 346 -15.35 -1.11 -4.33
N LYS A 347 -16.18 -1.86 -5.05
CA LYS A 347 -17.42 -1.38 -5.70
C LYS A 347 -17.23 -0.14 -6.57
N VAL A 348 -16.23 -0.18 -7.44
CA VAL A 348 -15.96 0.84 -8.47
C VAL A 348 -15.64 0.19 -9.81
N SER A 349 -15.68 0.96 -10.89
CA SER A 349 -15.15 0.52 -12.18
C SER A 349 -13.63 0.78 -12.23
N PRO A 350 -12.81 -0.17 -12.72
CA PRO A 350 -11.38 0.06 -12.90
C PRO A 350 -11.14 0.97 -14.11
N VAL A 351 -10.04 1.71 -14.08
CA VAL A 351 -9.47 2.39 -15.25
C VAL A 351 -8.19 1.69 -15.65
N ILE A 352 -8.10 1.24 -16.90
CA ILE A 352 -6.89 0.57 -17.42
C ILE A 352 -6.14 1.55 -18.32
N LEU A 353 -4.86 1.78 -18.03
CA LEU A 353 -3.93 2.58 -18.82
C LEU A 353 -3.27 1.66 -19.85
N PRO A 354 -3.73 1.63 -21.11
CA PRO A 354 -3.50 0.51 -22.03
C PRO A 354 -2.05 0.28 -22.44
N SER A 355 -1.20 1.30 -22.34
CA SER A 355 0.17 1.28 -22.82
C SER A 355 1.17 1.64 -21.72
N MET A 356 0.79 1.35 -20.47
CA MET A 356 1.65 1.50 -19.31
C MET A 356 1.99 0.13 -18.71
N TYR A 357 3.09 0.12 -17.96
CA TYR A 357 3.61 -1.04 -17.24
C TYR A 357 3.35 -0.88 -15.74
N HIS A 358 3.87 -1.79 -14.93
CA HIS A 358 3.56 -1.85 -13.50
C HIS A 358 3.92 -0.57 -12.74
N ASP A 359 5.06 0.05 -13.04
CA ASP A 359 5.53 1.27 -12.36
C ASP A 359 5.03 2.54 -13.05
N ILE A 360 3.71 2.73 -13.01
CA ILE A 360 3.02 3.90 -13.58
C ILE A 360 3.49 5.25 -13.01
N MET A 361 4.24 5.24 -11.90
CA MET A 361 4.78 6.44 -11.26
C MET A 361 6.21 6.79 -11.68
N LEU A 362 6.92 5.87 -12.33
CA LEU A 362 8.32 6.02 -12.74
C LEU A 362 8.53 5.92 -14.26
N GLY A 363 7.66 5.20 -14.96
CA GLY A 363 7.75 4.99 -16.40
C GLY A 363 7.74 6.29 -17.21
N SER A 364 8.14 6.23 -18.48
CA SER A 364 8.22 7.41 -19.37
C SER A 364 6.91 8.19 -19.47
N ARG A 365 5.80 7.49 -19.26
CA ARG A 365 4.44 8.01 -19.36
C ARG A 365 3.84 8.42 -18.01
N TRP A 366 4.61 8.45 -16.93
CA TRP A 366 4.14 8.68 -15.56
C TRP A 366 3.12 9.82 -15.41
N LYS A 367 3.26 10.87 -16.23
CA LYS A 367 2.42 12.06 -16.20
C LYS A 367 0.97 11.75 -16.53
N GLU A 368 0.68 10.81 -17.43
CA GLU A 368 -0.70 10.43 -17.77
C GLU A 368 -1.42 9.79 -16.56
N ALA A 369 -0.71 8.97 -15.79
CA ALA A 369 -1.25 8.38 -14.57
C ALA A 369 -1.48 9.45 -13.49
N ALA A 370 -0.53 10.38 -13.32
CA ALA A 370 -0.67 11.49 -12.38
C ALA A 370 -1.83 12.44 -12.76
N GLU A 371 -2.02 12.73 -14.05
CA GLU A 371 -3.12 13.54 -14.57
C GLU A 371 -4.48 12.87 -14.37
N LEU A 372 -4.56 11.54 -14.54
CA LEU A 372 -5.76 10.77 -14.24
C LEU A 372 -6.13 10.88 -12.76
N VAL A 373 -5.15 10.69 -11.86
CA VAL A 373 -5.36 10.84 -10.42
C VAL A 373 -5.78 12.27 -10.07
N SER A 374 -5.13 13.30 -10.65
CA SER A 374 -5.51 14.70 -10.48
C SER A 374 -6.95 14.98 -10.93
N SER A 375 -7.36 14.42 -12.06
CA SER A 375 -8.72 14.53 -12.60
C SER A 375 -9.74 13.89 -11.66
N TRP A 376 -9.45 12.70 -11.13
CA TRP A 376 -10.29 12.04 -10.14
C TRP A 376 -10.39 12.84 -8.82
N LEU A 377 -9.27 13.37 -8.33
CA LEU A 377 -9.25 14.20 -7.13
C LEU A 377 -10.17 15.42 -7.28
N ASN A 378 -10.09 16.11 -8.42
CA ASN A 378 -10.94 17.27 -8.71
C ASN A 378 -12.41 16.90 -8.91
N ALA A 379 -12.70 15.78 -9.58
CA ALA A 379 -14.06 15.40 -9.95
C ALA A 379 -14.84 14.70 -8.83
N LYS A 380 -14.15 14.03 -7.89
CA LYS A 380 -14.78 13.16 -6.88
C LYS A 380 -14.38 13.52 -5.45
N VAL A 381 -13.10 13.83 -5.20
CA VAL A 381 -12.60 14.07 -3.84
C VAL A 381 -12.91 15.49 -3.36
N LYS A 382 -12.56 16.54 -4.12
CA LYS A 382 -12.84 17.92 -3.70
C LYS A 382 -14.33 18.17 -3.43
N PRO A 383 -15.28 17.74 -4.30
CA PRO A 383 -16.71 17.92 -4.03
C PRO A 383 -17.19 17.19 -2.78
N HIS A 384 -16.63 16.01 -2.50
CA HIS A 384 -16.93 15.24 -1.29
C HIS A 384 -16.44 15.94 -0.02
N VAL A 385 -15.23 16.49 -0.06
CA VAL A 385 -14.67 17.30 1.03
C VAL A 385 -15.53 18.55 1.27
N ASP A 386 -15.88 19.29 0.23
CA ASP A 386 -16.71 20.48 0.34
C ASP A 386 -18.09 20.18 0.96
N MET A 387 -18.70 19.06 0.57
CA MET A 387 -19.96 18.59 1.14
C MET A 387 -19.81 18.27 2.64
N LYS A 388 -18.77 17.53 3.03
CA LYS A 388 -18.49 17.20 4.44
C LYS A 388 -18.30 18.46 5.29
N LEU A 389 -17.51 19.42 4.80
CA LEU A 389 -17.25 20.67 5.52
C LEU A 389 -18.51 21.54 5.67
N LYS A 390 -19.39 21.56 4.65
CA LYS A 390 -20.70 22.24 4.75
C LYS A 390 -21.61 21.59 5.79
N ILE A 391 -21.71 20.26 5.80
CA ILE A 391 -22.53 19.53 6.80
C ILE A 391 -21.99 19.78 8.21
N ALA A 392 -20.67 19.71 8.41
CA ALA A 392 -20.05 20.00 9.70
C ALA A 392 -20.35 21.43 10.18
N ALA A 393 -20.28 22.42 9.28
CA ALA A 393 -20.62 23.80 9.60
C ALA A 393 -22.10 23.97 10.00
N MET A 394 -23.03 23.31 9.29
CA MET A 394 -24.46 23.34 9.61
C MET A 394 -24.79 22.70 10.97
N ASN A 395 -24.08 21.64 11.35
CA ASN A 395 -24.29 20.97 12.64
C ASN A 395 -23.66 21.73 13.83
N SER A 396 -22.78 22.69 13.57
CA SER A 396 -22.10 23.50 14.58
C SER A 396 -22.74 24.88 14.83
N ALA A 397 -23.70 25.26 13.99
CA ALA A 397 -24.50 26.48 14.08
C ALA A 397 -25.85 26.18 14.73
#